data_AF-A0A951LD20-F1
#
_entry.id   AF-A0A951LD20-F1
#
_cell.length_a   1.000
_cell.length_b   1.000
_cell.length_c   1.000
_cell.angle_alpha   90.00
_cell.angle_beta   90.00
_cell.angle_gamma   90.00
#
_symmetry.space_group_name_H-M   'P 1'
#
loop_
_entity.id
_entity.type
_entity.pdbx_description
1 polymer ?
#
loop_
_entity_poly.entity_id
_entity_poly.type
_entity_poly.pdbx_seq_one_letter_code
_entity_poly.pdbx_strand_id
1 'polypeptide(L)'
;AFFARLARDGITKRNTLFLFTADEGDHFVGAKPTNPGCDGVSVACSYDPAKIGEIDADLAPLLKAEQGNSTPFAVHDDSAPAFYIDGNPAPDSQLTRQLERDSANLTAWNPLIARNVSLMRYLAGSTELRLLHMVTGDPRRTPSFVMFADPNYYLDASSSSCPSGAVQPGCVAQFPGDAYNHGDVYPEINRTWLGLVGPGVSNLGETGAVWSDHADDRPTLMALLGLRDDYVPQGRVLSEVLAPGVASPDLRSPQALAMERVYKQLEAPVGQLGIETLMASTGALAAGDPGDATYGQCNAQLSSVGNQRDAIASRMQALLNGAEFGHTGIDPSQASSLTGAGEQVLKRAIATEEFCTPA
;
A
#
# COMPACT_ATOMS: atom_id res chain seq x y z
N ALA A 1 -6.18 19.86 25.39
CA ALA A 1 -6.82 19.39 26.64
C ALA A 1 -6.23 18.08 27.15
N PHE A 2 -6.10 17.05 26.29
CA PHE A 2 -5.54 15.73 26.62
C PHE A 2 -4.20 15.78 27.38
N PHE A 3 -3.15 16.36 26.79
CA PHE A 3 -1.83 16.45 27.44
C PHE A 3 -1.84 17.25 28.74
N ALA A 4 -2.64 18.31 28.83
CA ALA A 4 -2.77 19.10 30.06
C ALA A 4 -3.39 18.27 31.20
N ARG A 5 -4.32 17.37 30.88
CA ARG A 5 -4.85 16.40 31.86
C ARG A 5 -3.76 15.41 32.28
N LEU A 6 -3.04 14.81 31.34
CA LEU A 6 -1.96 13.87 31.65
C LEU A 6 -0.90 14.49 32.57
N ALA A 7 -0.52 15.74 32.30
CA ALA A 7 0.47 16.46 33.09
C ALA A 7 0.04 16.66 34.55
N ARG A 8 -1.27 16.77 34.84
CA ARG A 8 -1.77 16.84 36.22
C ARG A 8 -1.55 15.55 37.02
N ASP A 9 -1.44 14.42 36.33
CA ASP A 9 -1.13 13.12 36.93
C ASP A 9 0.38 12.80 36.86
N GLY A 10 1.21 13.79 36.51
CA GLY A 10 2.66 13.63 36.39
C GLY A 10 3.10 12.92 35.11
N ILE A 11 2.21 12.65 34.16
CA ILE A 11 2.52 12.05 32.85
C ILE A 11 2.83 13.19 31.87
N THR A 12 4.09 13.29 31.44
CA THR A 12 4.58 14.41 30.63
C THR A 12 5.52 13.92 29.54
N LYS A 13 5.85 14.79 28.57
CA LYS A 13 6.90 14.48 27.57
C LYS A 13 8.30 14.26 28.17
N ARG A 14 8.51 14.48 29.47
CA ARG A 14 9.79 14.21 30.14
C ARG A 14 9.91 12.78 30.65
N ASN A 15 8.80 12.04 30.76
CA ASN A 15 8.76 10.69 31.34
C ASN A 15 7.80 9.75 30.61
N THR A 16 7.30 10.14 29.43
CA THR A 16 6.38 9.35 28.64
C THR A 16 6.66 9.57 27.16
N LEU A 17 6.69 8.48 26.40
CA LEU A 17 6.73 8.48 24.94
C LEU A 17 5.29 8.48 24.43
N PHE A 18 5.02 9.34 23.47
CA PHE A 18 3.78 9.41 22.73
C PHE A 18 4.10 9.21 21.25
N LEU A 19 3.38 8.27 20.63
CA LEU A 19 3.39 8.02 19.20
C LEU A 19 1.96 8.22 18.70
N PHE A 20 1.81 9.02 17.66
CA PHE A 20 0.56 9.28 16.99
C PHE A 20 0.75 9.03 15.51
N THR A 21 -0.18 8.35 14.90
CA THR A 21 -0.20 8.12 13.45
C THR A 21 -1.65 7.91 13.03
N ALA A 22 -1.87 7.83 11.72
CA ALA A 22 -3.09 7.29 11.14
C ALA A 22 -2.77 5.91 10.56
N ASP A 23 -3.72 4.99 10.66
CA ASP A 23 -3.69 3.69 9.97
C ASP A 23 -3.71 3.87 8.45
N GLU A 24 -4.52 4.80 7.96
CA GLU A 24 -4.54 5.24 6.57
C GLU A 24 -5.12 6.68 6.44
N GLY A 25 -5.09 7.22 5.23
CA GLY A 25 -5.86 8.39 4.82
C GLY A 25 -7.06 7.98 3.98
N ASP A 26 -7.81 8.96 3.48
CA ASP A 26 -9.04 8.72 2.72
C ASP A 26 -9.04 9.48 1.39
N HIS A 27 -9.66 8.88 0.38
CA HIS A 27 -10.04 9.51 -0.87
C HIS A 27 -11.47 10.04 -0.78
N PHE A 28 -11.64 11.36 -0.93
CA PHE A 28 -12.96 11.99 -0.93
C PHE A 28 -13.69 11.76 -2.25
N VAL A 29 -14.89 11.18 -2.19
CA VAL A 29 -15.76 10.92 -3.34
C VAL A 29 -16.84 11.99 -3.42
N GLY A 30 -16.62 12.99 -4.28
CA GLY A 30 -17.61 14.04 -4.51
C GLY A 30 -17.13 15.19 -5.38
N ALA A 31 -18.09 16.06 -5.74
CA ALA A 31 -17.81 17.31 -6.41
C ALA A 31 -17.13 18.32 -5.48
N LYS A 32 -16.58 19.38 -6.08
CA LYS A 32 -16.02 20.51 -5.33
C LYS A 32 -17.06 21.12 -4.37
N PRO A 33 -16.63 21.66 -3.23
CA PRO A 33 -17.53 22.31 -2.29
C PRO A 33 -18.26 23.51 -2.93
N THR A 34 -19.50 23.71 -2.50
CA THR A 34 -20.42 24.76 -2.98
C THR A 34 -20.14 26.13 -2.38
N ASN A 35 -19.33 26.19 -1.32
CA ASN A 35 -18.85 27.41 -0.67
C ASN A 35 -17.34 27.61 -0.91
N PRO A 36 -16.94 28.40 -1.92
CA PRO A 36 -15.52 28.64 -2.20
C PRO A 36 -14.77 29.23 -1.00
N GLY A 37 -13.53 28.77 -0.80
CA GLY A 37 -12.66 29.22 0.29
C GLY A 37 -12.87 28.49 1.62
N CYS A 38 -13.73 27.46 1.65
CA CYS A 38 -13.71 26.50 2.77
C CYS A 38 -12.37 25.76 2.81
N ASP A 39 -11.91 25.43 4.01
CA ASP A 39 -10.66 24.69 4.25
C ASP A 39 -10.91 23.38 5.02
N GLY A 40 -12.15 23.11 5.44
CA GLY A 40 -12.52 21.94 6.23
C GLY A 40 -12.03 21.97 7.67
N VAL A 41 -11.27 22.99 8.08
CA VAL A 41 -10.63 23.11 9.39
C VAL A 41 -11.19 24.31 10.16
N SER A 42 -11.08 25.50 9.56
CA SER A 42 -11.55 26.77 10.11
C SER A 42 -12.92 27.15 9.56
N VAL A 43 -13.18 26.77 8.31
CA VAL A 43 -14.43 27.00 7.57
C VAL A 43 -14.88 25.68 7.00
N ALA A 44 -15.97 25.13 7.56
CA ALA A 44 -16.55 23.88 7.11
C ALA A 44 -16.97 23.96 5.63
N CYS A 45 -16.66 22.90 4.88
CA CYS A 45 -17.06 22.75 3.49
C CYS A 45 -18.50 22.24 3.40
N SER A 46 -19.27 22.81 2.46
CA SER A 46 -20.65 22.44 2.15
C SER A 46 -20.68 21.79 0.77
N TYR A 47 -21.38 20.65 0.65
CA TYR A 47 -21.44 19.87 -0.58
C TYR A 47 -22.88 19.74 -1.07
N ASP A 48 -23.04 19.54 -2.38
CA ASP A 48 -24.32 19.17 -2.97
C ASP A 48 -24.60 17.70 -2.63
N PRO A 49 -25.68 17.37 -1.88
CA PRO A 49 -26.01 15.99 -1.52
C PRO A 49 -26.22 15.05 -2.70
N ALA A 50 -26.49 15.58 -3.90
CA ALA A 50 -26.62 14.80 -5.13
C ALA A 50 -25.27 14.55 -5.85
N LYS A 51 -24.16 15.05 -5.31
CA LYS A 51 -22.82 14.96 -5.91
C LYS A 51 -21.74 14.65 -4.87
N ILE A 52 -22.09 13.88 -3.86
CA ILE A 52 -21.20 13.43 -2.80
C ILE A 52 -21.59 12.01 -2.45
N GLY A 53 -20.60 11.19 -2.09
CA GLY A 53 -20.80 9.78 -1.79
C GLY A 53 -20.02 8.89 -2.74
N GLU A 54 -19.52 7.80 -2.19
CA GLU A 54 -18.89 6.69 -2.89
C GLU A 54 -19.83 6.10 -3.95
N ILE A 55 -19.24 5.37 -4.90
CA ILE A 55 -19.97 4.73 -5.98
C ILE A 55 -19.90 3.22 -5.77
N ASP A 56 -20.99 2.65 -5.28
CA ASP A 56 -21.13 1.20 -5.11
C ASP A 56 -21.27 0.54 -6.48
N ALA A 57 -20.58 -0.58 -6.70
CA ALA A 57 -20.82 -1.44 -7.84
C ALA A 57 -20.56 -2.91 -7.52
N ASP A 58 -21.37 -3.79 -8.11
CA ASP A 58 -21.27 -5.23 -7.98
C ASP A 58 -20.50 -5.82 -9.17
N LEU A 59 -19.38 -6.47 -8.86
CA LEU A 59 -18.45 -7.05 -9.81
C LEU A 59 -19.03 -8.24 -10.56
N ALA A 60 -19.84 -9.08 -9.91
CA ALA A 60 -20.37 -10.30 -10.53
C ALA A 60 -21.30 -10.02 -11.74
N PRO A 61 -22.31 -9.15 -11.64
CA PRO A 61 -23.13 -8.77 -12.80
C PRO A 61 -22.35 -7.93 -13.82
N LEU A 62 -21.33 -7.15 -13.43
CA LEU A 62 -20.45 -6.45 -14.39
C LEU A 62 -19.66 -7.45 -15.24
N LEU A 63 -18.93 -8.37 -14.61
CA LEU A 63 -18.16 -9.41 -15.30
C LEU A 63 -19.03 -10.25 -16.23
N LYS A 64 -20.23 -10.62 -15.78
CA LYS A 64 -21.17 -11.38 -16.60
C LYS A 64 -21.68 -10.58 -17.79
N ALA A 65 -22.01 -9.31 -17.61
CA ALA A 65 -22.61 -8.49 -18.66
C ALA A 65 -21.59 -8.00 -19.69
N GLU A 66 -20.41 -7.57 -19.24
CA GLU A 66 -19.38 -6.99 -20.11
C GLU A 66 -18.46 -8.06 -20.73
N GLN A 67 -18.13 -9.10 -19.97
CA GLN A 67 -17.12 -10.09 -20.36
C GLN A 67 -17.71 -11.50 -20.56
N GLY A 68 -18.98 -11.71 -20.24
CA GLY A 68 -19.59 -13.05 -20.27
C GLY A 68 -19.02 -14.01 -19.22
N ASN A 69 -18.28 -13.49 -18.24
CA ASN A 69 -17.61 -14.29 -17.22
C ASN A 69 -18.57 -14.54 -16.05
N SER A 70 -18.77 -15.82 -15.72
CA SER A 70 -19.63 -16.28 -14.62
C SER A 70 -18.87 -17.14 -13.62
N THR A 71 -17.54 -16.96 -13.56
CA THR A 71 -16.67 -17.59 -12.57
C THR A 71 -17.22 -17.28 -11.17
N PRO A 72 -17.45 -18.29 -10.31
CA PRO A 72 -17.81 -18.05 -8.93
C PRO A 72 -16.60 -17.55 -8.13
N PHE A 73 -16.78 -16.43 -7.42
CA PHE A 73 -15.79 -15.85 -6.52
C PHE A 73 -16.50 -15.09 -5.40
N ALA A 74 -15.78 -14.82 -4.33
CA ALA A 74 -16.13 -13.81 -3.33
C ALA A 74 -15.08 -12.69 -3.36
N VAL A 75 -15.42 -11.53 -2.81
CA VAL A 75 -14.47 -10.44 -2.58
C VAL A 75 -14.49 -10.00 -1.12
N HIS A 76 -13.38 -9.41 -0.67
CA HIS A 76 -13.45 -8.44 0.41
C HIS A 76 -13.97 -7.13 -0.20
N ASP A 77 -15.14 -6.67 0.23
CA ASP A 77 -15.78 -5.47 -0.30
C ASP A 77 -14.93 -4.23 0.06
N ASP A 78 -14.40 -3.54 -0.95
CA ASP A 78 -13.42 -2.47 -0.78
C ASP A 78 -13.28 -1.63 -2.06
N SER A 79 -12.55 -0.51 -2.00
CA SER A 79 -12.04 0.18 -3.19
C SER A 79 -10.88 -0.58 -3.85
N ALA A 80 -10.19 -1.44 -3.09
CA ALA A 80 -9.23 -2.41 -3.60
C ALA A 80 -9.68 -3.88 -3.36
N PRO A 81 -10.74 -4.37 -4.02
CA PRO A 81 -11.33 -5.66 -3.70
C PRO A 81 -10.35 -6.82 -3.89
N ALA A 82 -10.23 -7.64 -2.84
CA ALA A 82 -9.44 -8.85 -2.84
C ALA A 82 -10.29 -10.04 -3.31
N PHE A 83 -9.95 -10.65 -4.45
CA PHE A 83 -10.73 -11.73 -5.06
C PHE A 83 -10.34 -13.10 -4.49
N TYR A 84 -11.35 -13.88 -4.10
CA TYR A 84 -11.22 -15.26 -3.65
C TYR A 84 -12.02 -16.16 -4.61
N ILE A 85 -11.32 -16.82 -5.52
CA ILE A 85 -11.96 -17.68 -6.53
C ILE A 85 -12.36 -19.01 -5.89
N ASP A 86 -13.59 -19.45 -6.14
CA ASP A 86 -14.09 -20.72 -5.63
C ASP A 86 -13.21 -21.90 -6.07
N GLY A 87 -12.90 -22.77 -5.12
CA GLY A 87 -12.01 -23.91 -5.34
C GLY A 87 -10.51 -23.58 -5.31
N ASN A 88 -10.14 -22.31 -5.11
CA ASN A 88 -8.75 -21.83 -5.01
C ASN A 88 -7.83 -22.39 -6.13
N PRO A 89 -8.17 -22.14 -7.41
CA PRO A 89 -7.39 -22.63 -8.53
C PRO A 89 -5.98 -22.05 -8.55
N ALA A 90 -5.06 -22.74 -9.24
CA ALA A 90 -3.70 -22.27 -9.41
C ALA A 90 -3.64 -20.89 -10.11
N PRO A 91 -2.67 -20.03 -9.78
CA PRO A 91 -2.56 -18.69 -10.39
C PRO A 91 -2.45 -18.70 -11.92
N ASP A 92 -1.82 -19.73 -12.50
CA ASP A 92 -1.65 -19.91 -13.94
C ASP A 92 -2.77 -20.74 -14.59
N SER A 93 -3.81 -21.10 -13.84
CA SER A 93 -4.94 -21.82 -14.40
C SER A 93 -5.72 -20.94 -15.39
N GLN A 94 -6.28 -21.56 -16.43
CA GLN A 94 -7.08 -20.83 -17.43
C GLN A 94 -8.22 -20.02 -16.77
N LEU A 95 -8.82 -20.53 -15.70
CA LEU A 95 -9.91 -19.88 -15.00
C LEU A 95 -9.44 -18.60 -14.29
N THR A 96 -8.36 -18.68 -13.50
CA THR A 96 -7.78 -17.52 -12.82
C THR A 96 -7.35 -16.46 -13.82
N ARG A 97 -6.60 -16.88 -14.85
CA ARG A 97 -6.09 -16.00 -15.90
C ARG A 97 -7.20 -15.30 -16.67
N GLN A 98 -8.30 -16.00 -16.94
CA GLN A 98 -9.44 -15.40 -17.63
C GLN A 98 -10.13 -14.36 -16.74
N LEU A 99 -10.34 -14.65 -15.45
CA LEU A 99 -10.95 -13.69 -14.53
C LEU A 99 -10.08 -12.44 -14.35
N GLU A 100 -8.75 -12.58 -14.22
CA GLU A 100 -7.84 -11.43 -14.12
C GLU A 100 -7.92 -10.51 -15.35
N ARG A 101 -7.92 -11.08 -16.57
CA ARG A 101 -8.09 -10.32 -17.82
C ARG A 101 -9.46 -9.67 -17.93
N ASP A 102 -10.51 -10.38 -17.54
CA ASP A 102 -11.87 -9.87 -17.63
C ASP A 102 -12.07 -8.71 -16.65
N SER A 103 -11.54 -8.83 -15.42
CA SER A 103 -11.48 -7.75 -14.43
C SER A 103 -10.69 -6.54 -14.93
N ALA A 104 -9.58 -6.76 -15.65
CA ALA A 104 -8.77 -5.69 -16.25
C ALA A 104 -9.53 -4.83 -17.28
N ASN A 105 -10.60 -5.37 -17.88
CA ASN A 105 -11.36 -4.71 -18.94
C ASN A 105 -12.71 -4.14 -18.47
N LEU A 106 -13.01 -4.22 -17.16
CA LEU A 106 -14.28 -3.74 -16.63
C LEU A 106 -14.39 -2.22 -16.70
N THR A 107 -15.57 -1.77 -17.10
CA THR A 107 -15.99 -0.38 -16.94
C THR A 107 -17.19 -0.27 -16.01
N ALA A 108 -17.41 0.92 -15.45
CA ALA A 108 -18.63 1.23 -14.72
C ALA A 108 -19.05 2.67 -14.94
N TRP A 109 -20.36 2.91 -14.81
CA TRP A 109 -20.94 4.24 -14.91
C TRP A 109 -20.57 5.10 -13.70
N ASN A 110 -19.90 6.23 -13.92
CA ASN A 110 -19.63 7.18 -12.85
C ASN A 110 -20.72 8.28 -12.83
N PRO A 111 -21.62 8.31 -11.83
CA PRO A 111 -22.69 9.31 -11.76
C PRO A 111 -22.21 10.74 -11.51
N LEU A 112 -21.03 10.94 -10.92
CA LEU A 112 -20.48 12.26 -10.62
C LEU A 112 -20.06 13.02 -11.89
N ILE A 113 -19.62 12.30 -12.91
CA ILE A 113 -19.14 12.87 -14.19
C ILE A 113 -19.95 12.41 -15.40
N ALA A 114 -20.99 11.61 -15.18
CA ALA A 114 -21.94 11.12 -16.17
C ALA A 114 -21.29 10.43 -17.39
N ARG A 115 -20.37 9.50 -17.14
CA ARG A 115 -19.77 8.62 -18.19
C ARG A 115 -19.24 7.32 -17.60
N ASN A 116 -19.07 6.31 -18.44
CA ASN A 116 -18.31 5.11 -18.06
C ASN A 116 -16.82 5.43 -17.91
N VAL A 117 -16.19 4.80 -16.93
CA VAL A 117 -14.74 4.85 -16.66
C VAL A 117 -14.20 3.43 -16.54
N SER A 118 -12.90 3.26 -16.76
CA SER A 118 -12.20 2.02 -16.39
C SER A 118 -12.28 1.86 -14.88
N LEU A 119 -12.72 0.68 -14.42
CA LEU A 119 -12.72 0.37 -13.00
C LEU A 119 -11.32 0.03 -12.52
N MET A 120 -10.62 -0.88 -13.21
CA MET A 120 -9.29 -1.31 -12.80
C MET A 120 -8.25 -0.21 -13.05
N ARG A 121 -7.41 0.08 -12.04
CA ARG A 121 -6.18 0.87 -12.19
C ARG A 121 -4.93 0.03 -12.05
N TYR A 122 -4.90 -0.89 -11.08
CA TYR A 122 -3.84 -1.88 -10.96
C TYR A 122 -4.38 -3.26 -10.61
N LEU A 123 -3.59 -4.30 -10.92
CA LEU A 123 -3.86 -5.69 -10.52
C LEU A 123 -2.61 -6.30 -9.88
N ALA A 124 -2.79 -6.89 -8.69
CA ALA A 124 -1.76 -7.66 -8.01
C ALA A 124 -2.12 -9.15 -8.00
N GLY A 125 -1.45 -9.93 -8.84
CA GLY A 125 -1.55 -11.38 -8.83
C GLY A 125 -0.69 -12.01 -7.74
N SER A 126 -0.75 -13.33 -7.58
CA SER A 126 -0.02 -14.06 -6.53
C SER A 126 1.48 -13.70 -6.37
N THR A 127 2.20 -13.44 -7.47
CA THR A 127 3.61 -13.01 -7.42
C THR A 127 3.74 -11.61 -6.82
N GLU A 128 2.86 -10.70 -7.21
CA GLU A 128 2.87 -9.31 -6.75
C GLU A 128 2.40 -9.18 -5.31
N LEU A 129 1.39 -9.96 -4.90
CA LEU A 129 0.97 -10.03 -3.49
C LEU A 129 2.14 -10.38 -2.57
N ARG A 130 3.10 -11.22 -3.02
CA ARG A 130 4.32 -11.49 -2.25
C ARG A 130 5.26 -10.29 -2.20
N LEU A 131 5.42 -9.57 -3.30
CA LEU A 131 6.28 -8.39 -3.38
C LEU A 131 5.76 -7.26 -2.47
N LEU A 132 4.44 -7.07 -2.44
CA LEU A 132 3.74 -6.08 -1.62
C LEU A 132 3.50 -6.50 -0.17
N HIS A 133 4.03 -7.66 0.27
CA HIS A 133 3.81 -8.19 1.63
C HIS A 133 2.33 -8.47 1.98
N MET A 134 1.51 -8.80 0.97
CA MET A 134 0.08 -9.12 1.10
C MET A 134 -0.22 -10.63 1.19
N VAL A 135 0.81 -11.48 1.30
CA VAL A 135 0.63 -12.91 1.57
C VAL A 135 0.49 -13.13 3.07
N THR A 136 -0.61 -13.74 3.48
CA THR A 136 -0.92 -13.94 4.90
C THR A 136 -0.41 -15.28 5.40
N GLY A 137 -0.22 -15.41 6.72
CA GLY A 137 0.23 -16.66 7.35
C GLY A 137 -0.79 -17.82 7.27
N ASP A 138 -2.05 -17.52 6.95
CA ASP A 138 -3.08 -18.51 6.66
C ASP A 138 -3.31 -18.54 5.14
N PRO A 139 -2.92 -19.61 4.42
CA PRO A 139 -3.12 -19.71 2.99
C PRO A 139 -4.59 -19.53 2.55
N ARG A 140 -5.57 -19.75 3.44
CA ARG A 140 -6.99 -19.52 3.14
C ARG A 140 -7.42 -18.05 3.18
N ARG A 141 -6.56 -17.17 3.70
CA ARG A 141 -6.76 -15.71 3.76
C ARG A 141 -5.84 -14.97 2.79
N THR A 142 -5.18 -15.68 1.88
CA THR A 142 -4.44 -15.05 0.79
C THR A 142 -5.35 -15.04 -0.43
N PRO A 143 -5.66 -13.87 -1.01
CA PRO A 143 -6.54 -13.78 -2.17
C PRO A 143 -5.88 -14.39 -3.41
N SER A 144 -6.70 -14.74 -4.40
CA SER A 144 -6.23 -15.18 -5.71
C SER A 144 -5.51 -14.03 -6.44
N PHE A 145 -6.10 -12.83 -6.39
CA PHE A 145 -5.51 -11.57 -6.83
C PHE A 145 -6.25 -10.39 -6.16
N VAL A 146 -5.67 -9.20 -6.20
CA VAL A 146 -6.31 -7.94 -5.75
C VAL A 146 -6.43 -7.00 -6.93
N MET A 147 -7.57 -6.32 -7.04
CA MET A 147 -7.74 -5.20 -7.95
C MET A 147 -7.71 -3.91 -7.16
N PHE A 148 -6.84 -2.99 -7.56
CA PHE A 148 -6.84 -1.60 -7.09
C PHE A 148 -7.65 -0.79 -8.10
N ALA A 149 -8.82 -0.30 -7.68
CA ALA A 149 -9.81 0.26 -8.60
C ALA A 149 -9.68 1.77 -8.73
N ASP A 150 -10.56 2.39 -9.50
CA ASP A 150 -10.79 3.82 -9.42
C ASP A 150 -11.29 4.16 -8.01
N PRO A 151 -10.64 5.10 -7.28
CA PRO A 151 -10.83 5.24 -5.84
C PRO A 151 -12.19 5.84 -5.48
N ASN A 152 -12.98 6.25 -6.47
CA ASN A 152 -14.36 6.66 -6.25
C ASN A 152 -15.33 5.49 -6.03
N TYR A 153 -14.89 4.26 -6.30
CA TYR A 153 -15.75 3.08 -6.23
C TYR A 153 -15.52 2.29 -4.94
N TYR A 154 -16.61 1.74 -4.42
CA TYR A 154 -16.62 0.68 -3.42
C TYR A 154 -17.23 -0.56 -4.09
N LEU A 155 -16.46 -1.66 -4.12
CA LEU A 155 -16.76 -2.79 -4.99
C LEU A 155 -17.10 -4.03 -4.19
N ASP A 156 -18.29 -4.57 -4.43
CA ASP A 156 -18.77 -5.80 -3.82
C ASP A 156 -18.95 -6.92 -4.87
N ALA A 157 -19.29 -8.14 -4.42
CA ALA A 157 -19.66 -9.27 -5.29
C ALA A 157 -20.90 -10.01 -4.78
N SER A 158 -21.80 -9.29 -4.09
CA SER A 158 -22.75 -9.89 -3.15
C SER A 158 -24.18 -10.03 -3.69
N SER A 159 -24.55 -9.30 -4.75
CA SER A 159 -25.97 -9.03 -5.00
C SER A 159 -26.58 -9.88 -6.12
N SER A 160 -27.70 -10.53 -5.77
CA SER A 160 -28.66 -11.06 -6.77
C SER A 160 -29.68 -10.00 -7.22
N SER A 161 -29.70 -8.82 -6.58
CA SER A 161 -30.70 -7.76 -6.82
C SER A 161 -30.15 -6.37 -6.51
N CYS A 162 -30.26 -5.46 -7.47
CA CYS A 162 -29.72 -4.11 -7.38
C CYS A 162 -30.62 -3.14 -6.60
N PRO A 163 -30.05 -2.12 -5.94
CA PRO A 163 -30.81 -1.03 -5.35
C PRO A 163 -31.73 -0.33 -6.36
N SER A 164 -32.86 0.20 -5.89
CA SER A 164 -33.77 0.96 -6.74
C SER A 164 -33.09 2.22 -7.30
N GLY A 165 -33.12 2.38 -8.62
CA GLY A 165 -32.48 3.51 -9.30
C GLY A 165 -31.00 3.30 -9.63
N ALA A 166 -30.41 2.17 -9.24
CA ALA A 166 -29.06 1.80 -9.64
C ALA A 166 -28.95 1.58 -11.15
N VAL A 167 -27.84 2.03 -11.73
CA VAL A 167 -27.55 1.87 -13.16
C VAL A 167 -27.06 0.44 -13.42
N GLN A 168 -27.57 -0.16 -14.49
CA GLN A 168 -27.12 -1.48 -14.97
C GLN A 168 -26.15 -1.34 -16.14
N PRO A 169 -25.24 -2.32 -16.35
CA PRO A 169 -24.94 -3.46 -15.47
C PRO A 169 -24.19 -3.02 -14.20
N GLY A 170 -24.12 -3.91 -13.19
CA GLY A 170 -23.28 -3.67 -12.01
C GLY A 170 -23.95 -3.04 -10.81
N CYS A 171 -25.27 -2.84 -10.85
CA CYS A 171 -25.99 -2.22 -9.73
C CYS A 171 -25.39 -0.87 -9.28
N VAL A 172 -24.86 -0.09 -10.21
CA VAL A 172 -24.06 1.09 -9.89
C VAL A 172 -24.90 2.18 -9.25
N ALA A 173 -24.58 2.57 -8.03
CA ALA A 173 -25.31 3.57 -7.28
C ALA A 173 -24.35 4.49 -6.52
N GLN A 174 -24.69 5.77 -6.43
CA GLN A 174 -23.98 6.66 -5.52
C GLN A 174 -24.60 6.55 -4.12
N PHE A 175 -23.74 6.49 -3.09
CA PHE A 175 -24.17 6.42 -1.70
C PHE A 175 -23.73 7.68 -0.91
N PRO A 176 -24.58 8.71 -0.78
CA PRO A 176 -24.21 9.96 -0.08
C PRO A 176 -23.91 9.84 1.41
N GLY A 177 -24.19 8.68 2.02
CA GLY A 177 -23.90 8.42 3.44
C GLY A 177 -22.41 8.24 3.71
N ASP A 178 -21.68 7.70 2.74
CA ASP A 178 -20.27 7.33 2.84
C ASP A 178 -19.51 8.06 1.72
N ALA A 179 -18.77 9.12 2.07
CA ALA A 179 -18.16 10.03 1.10
C ALA A 179 -16.63 9.88 0.98
N TYR A 180 -16.07 8.84 1.60
CA TYR A 180 -14.64 8.67 1.77
C TYR A 180 -14.31 7.19 1.62
N ASN A 181 -13.45 6.87 0.65
CA ASN A 181 -12.98 5.52 0.38
C ASN A 181 -11.51 5.41 0.80
N HIS A 182 -11.12 4.24 1.28
CA HIS A 182 -9.75 3.93 1.68
C HIS A 182 -9.44 2.45 1.36
N GLY A 183 -8.26 1.93 1.72
CA GLY A 183 -7.84 0.56 1.41
C GLY A 183 -7.08 0.37 0.08
N ASP A 184 -6.89 1.42 -0.72
CA ASP A 184 -6.25 1.37 -2.04
C ASP A 184 -4.83 1.98 -2.03
N VAL A 185 -4.02 1.83 -3.08
CA VAL A 185 -2.61 2.25 -3.24
C VAL A 185 -2.40 3.74 -3.50
N TYR A 186 -3.46 4.53 -3.48
CA TYR A 186 -3.37 5.95 -3.82
C TYR A 186 -2.58 6.75 -2.79
N PRO A 187 -1.79 7.76 -3.21
CA PRO A 187 -1.01 8.58 -2.30
C PRO A 187 -1.83 9.28 -1.20
N GLU A 188 -3.04 9.73 -1.48
CA GLU A 188 -3.95 10.35 -0.52
C GLU A 188 -4.41 9.38 0.59
N ILE A 189 -4.42 8.08 0.29
CA ILE A 189 -4.74 7.00 1.24
C ILE A 189 -3.47 6.55 1.99
N ASN A 190 -2.33 6.40 1.30
CA ASN A 190 -1.13 5.79 1.91
C ASN A 190 -0.11 6.77 2.49
N ARG A 191 -0.19 8.07 2.16
CA ARG A 191 0.74 9.08 2.73
C ARG A 191 0.16 9.61 4.03
N THR A 192 0.45 8.88 5.10
CA THR A 192 0.10 9.25 6.47
C THR A 192 1.21 10.09 7.13
N TRP A 193 1.06 10.35 8.43
CA TRP A 193 1.98 11.14 9.23
C TRP A 193 2.34 10.41 10.51
N LEU A 194 3.59 10.57 10.96
CA LEU A 194 4.07 10.05 12.24
C LEU A 194 4.42 11.20 13.19
N GLY A 195 3.75 11.25 14.33
CA GLY A 195 4.02 12.19 15.41
C GLY A 195 4.69 11.50 16.60
N LEU A 196 5.92 11.91 16.93
CA LEU A 196 6.68 11.39 18.07
C LEU A 196 6.95 12.50 19.10
N VAL A 197 6.67 12.22 20.37
CA VAL A 197 6.95 13.15 21.47
C VAL A 197 7.39 12.38 22.71
N GLY A 198 8.54 12.72 23.28
CA GLY A 198 8.97 12.18 24.57
C GLY A 198 10.47 12.26 24.78
N PRO A 199 11.00 11.60 25.82
CA PRO A 199 12.44 11.52 26.06
C PRO A 199 13.15 10.89 24.85
N GLY A 200 14.28 11.47 24.45
CA GLY A 200 15.07 10.93 23.35
C GLY A 200 14.55 11.22 21.94
N VAL A 201 13.42 11.90 21.78
CA VAL A 201 12.93 12.36 20.46
C VAL A 201 13.50 13.75 20.13
N SER A 202 14.02 13.94 18.92
CA SER A 202 14.47 15.24 18.43
C SER A 202 13.29 16.15 18.07
N ASN A 203 13.37 17.43 18.42
CA ASN A 203 12.34 18.41 18.04
C ASN A 203 12.63 18.99 16.65
N LEU A 204 12.17 18.29 15.61
CA LEU A 204 12.37 18.69 14.21
C LEU A 204 11.22 19.56 13.66
N GLY A 205 10.11 19.66 14.37
CA GLY A 205 8.86 20.19 13.80
C GLY A 205 8.26 19.25 12.77
N GLU A 206 7.40 19.78 11.91
CA GLU A 206 6.87 19.07 10.74
C GLU A 206 7.94 19.00 9.65
N THR A 207 8.22 17.79 9.14
CA THR A 207 9.20 17.59 8.06
C THR A 207 8.84 16.36 7.23
N GLY A 208 9.04 16.46 5.91
CA GLY A 208 8.93 15.34 4.96
C GLY A 208 10.30 14.81 4.50
N ALA A 209 11.39 15.16 5.20
CA ALA A 209 12.75 14.82 4.77
C ALA A 209 13.15 13.36 5.06
N VAL A 210 12.43 12.69 5.98
CA VAL A 210 12.68 11.29 6.34
C VAL A 210 11.62 10.44 5.69
N TRP A 211 12.04 9.48 4.86
CA TRP A 211 11.14 8.49 4.29
C TRP A 211 10.98 7.34 5.29
N SER A 212 9.73 7.01 5.63
CA SER A 212 9.34 5.93 6.54
C SER A 212 8.01 5.30 6.14
N ASP A 213 7.75 4.09 6.63
CA ASP A 213 6.42 3.46 6.63
C ASP A 213 6.07 2.98 8.06
N HIS A 214 4.85 2.47 8.26
CA HIS A 214 4.39 2.04 9.60
C HIS A 214 5.23 0.91 10.21
N ALA A 215 5.95 0.14 9.41
CA ALA A 215 6.80 -0.92 9.94
C ALA A 215 7.96 -0.36 10.76
N ASP A 216 8.34 0.91 10.54
CA ASP A 216 9.42 1.61 11.24
C ASP A 216 9.01 2.11 12.65
N ASP A 217 7.72 2.21 12.95
CA ASP A 217 7.19 2.77 14.20
C ASP A 217 7.64 1.97 15.42
N ARG A 218 7.46 0.65 15.37
CA ARG A 218 7.80 -0.26 16.46
C ARG A 218 9.30 -0.30 16.76
N PRO A 219 10.22 -0.60 15.81
CA PRO A 219 11.65 -0.60 16.11
C PRO A 219 12.13 0.76 16.63
N THR A 220 11.59 1.87 16.13
CA THR A 220 11.89 3.21 16.64
C THR A 220 11.44 3.38 18.10
N LEU A 221 10.24 2.93 18.44
CA LEU A 221 9.75 2.92 19.83
C LEU A 221 10.62 2.04 20.74
N MET A 222 11.06 0.87 20.26
CA MET A 222 11.92 -0.03 21.02
C MET A 222 13.28 0.59 21.31
N ALA A 223 13.90 1.26 20.33
CA ALA A 223 15.13 2.01 20.51
C ALA A 223 14.99 3.12 21.57
N LEU A 224 13.91 3.91 21.51
CA LEU A 224 13.60 4.96 22.49
C LEU A 224 13.43 4.42 23.92
N LEU A 225 12.93 3.20 24.07
CA LEU A 225 12.71 2.53 25.35
C LEU A 225 13.93 1.76 25.85
N GLY A 226 14.99 1.62 25.04
CA GLY A 226 16.13 0.74 25.34
C GLY A 226 15.72 -0.73 25.40
N LEU A 227 14.71 -1.12 24.62
CA LEU A 227 14.20 -2.48 24.53
C LEU A 227 14.54 -3.09 23.16
N ARG A 228 14.32 -4.39 23.03
CA ARG A 228 14.38 -5.11 21.76
C ARG A 228 13.24 -6.11 21.66
N ASP A 229 12.80 -6.37 20.45
CA ASP A 229 11.85 -7.44 20.17
C ASP A 229 12.50 -8.82 20.24
N ASP A 230 11.67 -9.86 20.39
CA ASP A 230 12.06 -11.27 20.29
C ASP A 230 11.98 -11.82 18.86
N TYR A 231 11.57 -10.97 17.91
CA TYR A 231 11.58 -11.22 16.47
C TYR A 231 12.33 -10.11 15.73
N VAL A 232 12.66 -10.37 14.47
CA VAL A 232 13.31 -9.37 13.61
C VAL A 232 12.24 -8.49 12.95
N PRO A 233 12.18 -7.18 13.25
CA PRO A 233 11.19 -6.29 12.66
C PRO A 233 11.47 -6.07 11.17
N GLN A 234 10.40 -5.91 10.37
CA GLN A 234 10.47 -5.56 8.94
C GLN A 234 10.80 -4.07 8.70
N GLY A 235 10.57 -3.21 9.69
CA GLY A 235 11.03 -1.82 9.61
C GLY A 235 12.44 -1.62 10.13
N ARG A 236 12.88 -0.36 10.10
CA ARG A 236 14.15 0.11 10.67
C ARG A 236 13.89 1.12 11.80
N VAL A 237 14.91 1.33 12.62
CA VAL A 237 14.92 2.48 13.54
C VAL A 237 15.10 3.77 12.75
N LEU A 238 14.20 4.73 12.95
CA LEU A 238 14.30 6.08 12.37
C LEU A 238 15.32 6.92 13.15
N SER A 239 16.61 6.61 12.99
CA SER A 239 17.70 7.23 13.75
C SER A 239 17.78 8.76 13.57
N GLU A 240 17.26 9.27 12.45
CA GLU A 240 17.18 10.67 12.06
C GLU A 240 16.27 11.50 12.97
N VAL A 241 15.22 10.90 13.54
CA VAL A 241 14.24 11.58 14.42
C VAL A 241 14.57 11.45 15.90
N LEU A 242 15.64 10.72 16.23
CA LEU A 242 16.08 10.50 17.60
C LEU A 242 17.09 11.57 18.05
N ALA A 243 17.21 11.80 19.35
CA ALA A 243 18.22 12.67 19.92
C ALA A 243 19.61 12.00 19.88
N PRO A 244 20.72 12.76 19.86
CA PRO A 244 22.06 12.18 19.95
C PRO A 244 22.21 11.27 21.17
N GLY A 245 22.79 10.09 20.96
CA GLY A 245 23.05 9.10 22.01
C GLY A 245 21.86 8.20 22.38
N VAL A 246 20.73 8.32 21.68
CA VAL A 246 19.57 7.41 21.86
C VAL A 246 19.78 6.14 21.04
N ALA A 247 19.92 6.29 19.73
CA ALA A 247 20.26 5.19 18.84
C ALA A 247 21.78 5.04 18.68
N SER A 248 22.20 3.88 18.18
CA SER A 248 23.57 3.58 17.83
C SER A 248 24.15 4.66 16.90
N PRO A 249 25.38 5.18 17.18
CA PRO A 249 26.02 6.17 16.32
C PRO A 249 26.31 5.63 14.91
N ASP A 250 26.40 4.30 14.74
CA ASP A 250 26.66 3.67 13.45
C ASP A 250 25.51 3.88 12.44
N LEU A 251 24.26 3.95 12.93
CA LEU A 251 23.08 4.26 12.11
C LEU A 251 23.11 5.67 11.53
N ARG A 252 23.89 6.58 12.14
CA ARG A 252 24.00 7.99 11.70
C ARG A 252 25.13 8.23 10.72
N SER A 253 25.91 7.21 10.39
CA SER A 253 26.93 7.34 9.36
C SER A 253 26.28 7.63 7.99
N PRO A 254 26.91 8.44 7.12
CA PRO A 254 26.37 8.72 5.79
C PRO A 254 26.05 7.45 4.97
N GLN A 255 26.85 6.41 5.15
CA GLN A 255 26.69 5.11 4.47
C GLN A 255 25.49 4.33 5.01
N ALA A 256 25.28 4.30 6.34
CA ALA A 256 24.10 3.67 6.93
C ALA A 256 22.82 4.39 6.48
N LEU A 257 22.78 5.73 6.57
CA LEU A 257 21.62 6.51 6.13
C LEU A 257 21.32 6.32 4.62
N ALA A 258 22.33 6.17 3.79
CA ALA A 258 22.13 5.85 2.37
C ALA A 258 21.55 4.44 2.17
N MET A 259 22.05 3.45 2.90
CA MET A 259 21.53 2.09 2.89
C MET A 259 20.08 2.03 3.40
N GLU A 260 19.76 2.75 4.48
CA GLU A 260 18.41 2.84 5.05
C GLU A 260 17.39 3.39 4.04
N ARG A 261 17.74 4.46 3.31
CA ARG A 261 16.87 5.02 2.27
C ARG A 261 16.56 3.99 1.18
N VAL A 262 17.57 3.28 0.69
CA VAL A 262 17.38 2.23 -0.33
C VAL A 262 16.59 1.06 0.22
N TYR A 263 16.88 0.61 1.45
CA TYR A 263 16.14 -0.44 2.13
C TYR A 263 14.64 -0.15 2.16
N LYS A 264 14.26 1.09 2.49
CA LYS A 264 12.85 1.48 2.51
C LYS A 264 12.20 1.50 1.13
N GLN A 265 12.93 1.88 0.07
CA GLN A 265 12.41 1.80 -1.29
C GLN A 265 12.25 0.35 -1.80
N LEU A 266 12.92 -0.62 -1.17
CA LEU A 266 12.83 -2.05 -1.50
C LEU A 266 11.73 -2.80 -0.73
N GLU A 267 11.53 -2.45 0.55
CA GLU A 267 10.66 -3.22 1.46
C GLU A 267 9.27 -2.61 1.64
N ALA A 268 9.12 -1.30 1.54
CA ALA A 268 7.81 -0.73 1.76
C ALA A 268 6.88 -1.05 0.57
N PRO A 269 5.61 -1.45 0.82
CA PRO A 269 4.66 -1.77 -0.26
C PRO A 269 4.46 -0.62 -1.26
N VAL A 270 4.53 0.63 -0.79
CA VAL A 270 4.44 1.85 -1.62
C VAL A 270 5.80 2.53 -1.85
N GLY A 271 6.90 1.83 -1.54
CA GLY A 271 8.24 2.21 -1.98
C GLY A 271 8.39 2.00 -3.49
N GLN A 272 9.47 2.53 -4.07
CA GLN A 272 9.69 2.43 -5.52
C GLN A 272 9.54 1.01 -6.06
N LEU A 273 10.12 0.00 -5.39
CA LEU A 273 10.01 -1.38 -5.87
C LEU A 273 8.56 -1.84 -5.98
N GLY A 274 7.75 -1.66 -4.94
CA GLY A 274 6.36 -2.10 -4.94
C GLY A 274 5.50 -1.38 -5.98
N ILE A 275 5.76 -0.09 -6.22
CA ILE A 275 5.06 0.68 -7.25
C ILE A 275 5.43 0.22 -8.67
N GLU A 276 6.72 0.04 -8.98
CA GLU A 276 7.12 -0.44 -10.32
C GLU A 276 6.62 -1.87 -10.55
N THR A 277 6.71 -2.75 -9.55
CA THR A 277 6.27 -4.15 -9.69
C THR A 277 4.76 -4.27 -9.80
N LEU A 278 3.99 -3.43 -9.11
CA LEU A 278 2.54 -3.39 -9.26
C LEU A 278 2.12 -2.98 -10.67
N MET A 279 2.79 -1.99 -11.25
CA MET A 279 2.57 -1.60 -12.65
C MET A 279 2.93 -2.75 -13.62
N ALA A 280 4.07 -3.42 -13.40
CA ALA A 280 4.44 -4.60 -14.19
C ALA A 280 3.43 -5.75 -14.07
N SER A 281 2.97 -6.05 -12.84
CA SER A 281 1.93 -7.05 -12.57
C SER A 281 0.64 -6.70 -13.29
N THR A 282 0.24 -5.43 -13.28
CA THR A 282 -0.96 -4.96 -13.98
C THR A 282 -0.90 -5.28 -15.46
N GLY A 283 0.21 -4.95 -16.15
CA GLY A 283 0.41 -5.27 -17.56
C GLY A 283 0.42 -6.79 -17.82
N ALA A 284 1.09 -7.55 -16.96
CA ALA A 284 1.15 -9.01 -17.05
C ALA A 284 -0.24 -9.68 -16.90
N LEU A 285 -1.06 -9.19 -15.96
CA LEU A 285 -2.38 -9.73 -15.70
C LEU A 285 -3.39 -9.37 -16.79
N ALA A 286 -3.30 -8.16 -17.35
CA ALA A 286 -4.17 -7.71 -18.43
C ALA A 286 -3.84 -8.37 -19.79
N ALA A 287 -2.61 -8.89 -19.98
CA ALA A 287 -2.19 -9.50 -21.24
C ALA A 287 -3.00 -10.75 -21.61
N GLY A 288 -3.40 -10.83 -22.89
CA GLY A 288 -4.21 -11.92 -23.47
C GLY A 288 -3.58 -12.57 -24.70
N ASP A 289 -2.26 -12.70 -24.74
CA ASP A 289 -1.54 -13.32 -25.85
C ASP A 289 -1.59 -14.87 -25.83
N PRO A 290 -1.36 -15.54 -26.97
CA PRO A 290 -1.46 -17.00 -27.06
C PRO A 290 -0.55 -17.72 -26.06
N GLY A 291 -1.16 -18.53 -25.20
CA GLY A 291 -0.43 -19.33 -24.21
C GLY A 291 0.07 -18.53 -23.00
N ASP A 292 -0.47 -17.33 -22.75
CA ASP A 292 -0.09 -16.48 -21.60
C ASP A 292 1.42 -16.20 -21.55
N ALA A 293 2.06 -16.00 -22.72
CA ALA A 293 3.51 -15.85 -22.81
C ALA A 293 4.00 -14.56 -22.14
N THR A 294 3.27 -13.44 -22.28
CA THR A 294 3.60 -12.19 -21.58
C THR A 294 3.50 -12.37 -20.07
N TYR A 295 2.40 -12.96 -19.58
CA TYR A 295 2.21 -13.26 -18.16
C TYR A 295 3.35 -14.13 -17.61
N GLY A 296 3.70 -15.22 -18.31
CA GLY A 296 4.76 -16.13 -17.89
C GLY A 296 6.13 -15.43 -17.81
N GLN A 297 6.47 -14.60 -18.81
CA GLN A 297 7.73 -13.86 -18.83
C GLN A 297 7.80 -12.79 -17.73
N CYS A 298 6.72 -12.02 -17.57
CA CYS A 298 6.62 -11.00 -16.53
C CYS A 298 6.68 -11.60 -15.12
N ASN A 299 5.94 -12.68 -14.85
CA ASN A 299 5.99 -13.33 -13.54
C ASN A 299 7.36 -13.94 -13.22
N ALA A 300 8.09 -14.42 -14.23
CA ALA A 300 9.46 -14.89 -14.05
C ALA A 300 10.40 -13.72 -13.66
N GLN A 301 10.24 -12.55 -14.29
CA GLN A 301 11.00 -11.35 -13.96
C GLN A 301 10.65 -10.82 -12.57
N LEU A 302 9.36 -10.65 -12.26
CA LEU A 302 8.86 -10.24 -10.94
C LEU A 302 9.37 -11.17 -9.84
N SER A 303 9.31 -12.49 -10.05
CA SER A 303 9.86 -13.46 -9.10
C SER A 303 11.37 -13.33 -8.93
N SER A 304 12.09 -13.07 -10.02
CA SER A 304 13.53 -12.82 -9.96
C SER A 304 13.88 -11.53 -9.21
N VAL A 305 13.10 -10.46 -9.39
CA VAL A 305 13.24 -9.19 -8.66
C VAL A 305 12.98 -9.44 -7.17
N GLY A 306 11.88 -10.10 -6.81
CA GLY A 306 11.57 -10.43 -5.42
C GLY A 306 12.64 -11.25 -4.72
N ASN A 307 13.15 -12.30 -5.36
CA ASN A 307 14.23 -13.11 -4.77
C ASN A 307 15.51 -12.30 -4.52
N GLN A 308 15.84 -11.36 -5.40
CA GLN A 308 17.00 -10.48 -5.20
C GLN A 308 16.76 -9.44 -4.12
N ARG A 309 15.54 -8.86 -4.10
CA ARG A 309 15.06 -7.97 -3.04
C ARG A 309 15.24 -8.63 -1.68
N ASP A 310 14.65 -9.81 -1.49
CA ASP A 310 14.69 -10.54 -0.22
C ASP A 310 16.14 -10.81 0.24
N ALA A 311 17.01 -11.25 -0.67
CA ALA A 311 18.40 -11.54 -0.36
C ALA A 311 19.21 -10.30 0.06
N ILE A 312 18.98 -9.15 -0.58
CA ILE A 312 19.69 -7.91 -0.29
C ILE A 312 19.11 -7.23 0.95
N ALA A 313 17.79 -7.10 1.03
CA ALA A 313 17.09 -6.47 2.13
C ALA A 313 17.32 -7.21 3.45
N SER A 314 17.33 -8.55 3.45
CA SER A 314 17.68 -9.33 4.66
C SER A 314 19.07 -8.98 5.20
N ARG A 315 20.05 -8.73 4.32
CA ARG A 315 21.41 -8.34 4.73
C ARG A 315 21.47 -6.90 5.23
N MET A 316 20.73 -5.99 4.61
CA MET A 316 20.59 -4.60 5.09
C MET A 316 19.95 -4.60 6.48
N GLN A 317 18.82 -5.27 6.65
CA GLN A 317 18.09 -5.38 7.91
C GLN A 317 18.96 -5.99 9.02
N ALA A 318 19.75 -7.03 8.72
CA ALA A 318 20.67 -7.63 9.67
C ALA A 318 21.73 -6.63 10.18
N LEU A 319 22.26 -5.76 9.32
CA LEU A 319 23.20 -4.71 9.74
C LEU A 319 22.50 -3.63 10.57
N LEU A 320 21.32 -3.16 10.16
CA LEU A 320 20.58 -2.13 10.86
C LEU A 320 20.16 -2.59 12.26
N ASN A 321 19.56 -3.78 12.36
CA ASN A 321 19.14 -4.35 13.64
C ASN A 321 20.33 -4.77 14.50
N GLY A 322 21.41 -5.27 13.88
CA GLY A 322 22.66 -5.58 14.59
C GLY A 322 23.27 -4.34 15.23
N ALA A 323 23.29 -3.21 14.52
CA ALA A 323 23.82 -1.95 15.02
C ALA A 323 23.05 -1.41 16.22
N GLU A 324 21.72 -1.42 16.15
CA GLU A 324 20.92 -0.92 17.26
C GLU A 324 20.84 -1.93 18.42
N PHE A 325 20.31 -3.11 18.14
CA PHE A 325 19.86 -4.05 19.18
C PHE A 325 20.90 -5.14 19.49
N GLY A 326 21.88 -5.32 18.62
CA GLY A 326 22.99 -6.27 18.80
C GLY A 326 24.31 -5.61 19.21
N HIS A 327 24.38 -4.27 19.20
CA HIS A 327 25.58 -3.48 19.42
C HIS A 327 26.77 -3.89 18.53
N THR A 328 26.48 -4.30 17.29
CA THR A 328 27.49 -4.64 16.28
C THR A 328 27.71 -3.47 15.32
N GLY A 329 28.96 -3.03 15.15
CA GLY A 329 29.25 -1.93 14.23
C GLY A 329 28.86 -2.22 12.77
N ILE A 330 28.52 -1.17 12.02
CA ILE A 330 28.28 -1.24 10.58
C ILE A 330 29.59 -0.96 9.85
N ASP A 331 30.08 -1.93 9.06
CA ASP A 331 31.18 -1.71 8.13
C ASP A 331 30.73 -0.76 7.00
N PRO A 332 31.33 0.44 6.84
CA PRO A 332 30.92 1.40 5.81
C PRO A 332 31.03 0.86 4.38
N SER A 333 32.02 0.01 4.09
CA SER A 333 32.22 -0.58 2.77
C SER A 333 31.13 -1.60 2.46
N GLN A 334 30.72 -2.38 3.46
CA GLN A 334 29.61 -3.31 3.34
C GLN A 334 28.28 -2.60 3.14
N ALA A 335 28.02 -1.53 3.90
CA ALA A 335 26.84 -0.70 3.74
C ALA A 335 26.76 -0.10 2.33
N SER A 336 27.85 0.51 1.84
CA SER A 336 27.91 1.04 0.46
C SER A 336 27.70 -0.04 -0.61
N SER A 337 28.26 -1.24 -0.42
CA SER A 337 28.06 -2.35 -1.35
C SER A 337 26.60 -2.80 -1.40
N LEU A 338 25.93 -2.85 -0.24
CA LEU A 338 24.50 -3.19 -0.17
C LEU A 338 23.64 -2.10 -0.77
N THR A 339 23.90 -0.82 -0.50
CA THR A 339 23.23 0.31 -1.15
C THR A 339 23.26 0.16 -2.66
N GLY A 340 24.46 -0.04 -3.24
CA GLY A 340 24.61 -0.23 -4.68
C GLY A 340 23.88 -1.47 -5.20
N ALA A 341 23.87 -2.58 -4.45
CA ALA A 341 23.11 -3.77 -4.84
C ALA A 341 21.60 -3.51 -4.83
N GLY A 342 21.08 -2.81 -3.83
CA GLY A 342 19.68 -2.44 -3.73
C GLY A 342 19.24 -1.50 -4.87
N GLU A 343 20.06 -0.51 -5.20
CA GLU A 343 19.81 0.37 -6.37
C GLU A 343 19.75 -0.42 -7.69
N GLN A 344 20.49 -1.52 -7.81
CA GLN A 344 20.38 -2.39 -8.99
C GLN A 344 19.06 -3.18 -9.00
N VAL A 345 18.54 -3.60 -7.84
CA VAL A 345 17.21 -4.23 -7.77
C VAL A 345 16.13 -3.24 -8.19
N LEU A 346 16.19 -1.99 -7.72
CA LEU A 346 15.26 -0.93 -8.13
C LEU A 346 15.31 -0.70 -9.64
N LYS A 347 16.49 -0.62 -10.23
CA LYS A 347 16.64 -0.52 -11.70
C LYS A 347 16.05 -1.72 -12.45
N ARG A 348 16.16 -2.93 -11.89
CA ARG A 348 15.54 -4.13 -12.49
C ARG A 348 14.01 -4.10 -12.36
N ALA A 349 13.47 -3.54 -11.28
CA ALA A 349 12.03 -3.36 -11.12
C ALA A 349 11.48 -2.41 -12.21
N ILE A 350 12.12 -1.25 -12.42
CA ILE A 350 11.80 -0.32 -13.52
C ILE A 350 11.86 -1.02 -14.88
N ALA A 351 12.96 -1.74 -15.16
CA ALA A 351 13.08 -2.45 -16.44
C ALA A 351 12.04 -3.57 -16.61
N THR A 352 11.56 -4.17 -15.52
CA THR A 352 10.49 -5.19 -15.53
C THR A 352 9.15 -4.53 -15.84
N GLU A 353 8.87 -3.37 -15.25
CA GLU A 353 7.72 -2.54 -15.58
C GLU A 353 7.71 -2.19 -17.07
N GLU A 354 8.76 -1.52 -17.57
CA GLU A 354 8.89 -1.13 -18.98
C GLU A 354 8.70 -2.31 -19.95
N PHE A 355 9.12 -3.51 -19.55
CA PHE A 355 8.93 -4.72 -20.34
C PHE A 355 7.47 -5.24 -20.32
N CYS A 356 6.81 -5.17 -19.17
CA CYS A 356 5.47 -5.72 -18.95
C CYS A 356 4.33 -4.78 -19.33
N THR A 357 4.61 -3.48 -19.48
CA THR A 357 3.65 -2.45 -19.89
C THR A 357 4.06 -1.76 -21.20
N PRO A 358 4.21 -2.49 -22.32
CA PRO A 358 4.62 -1.87 -23.59
C PRO A 358 3.59 -0.82 -24.04
N ALA A 359 4.11 0.35 -24.43
CA ALA A 359 3.38 1.59 -24.72
C ALA A 359 2.25 1.49 -25.76
#